data_AF-A0A4U6C120-F1
#
_entry.id   AF-A0A4U6C120-F1
#
_cell.length_a   1.000
_cell.length_b   1.000
_cell.length_c   1.000
_cell.angle_alpha   90.00
_cell.angle_beta   90.00
_cell.angle_gamma   90.00
#
_symmetry.space_group_name_H-M   'P 1'
#
loop_
_entity.id
_entity.type
_entity.pdbx_description
1 polymer ?
#
loop_
_entity_poly.entity_id
_entity_poly.type
_entity_poly.pdbx_seq_one_letter_code
_entity_poly.pdbx_strand_id
1 'polypeptide(L)'
;MRNFATAMLAGVAMSLALSAAAQAEGKIIGVSWSNFQEERWKTDEAAIKAAVEAAGNKYISADAQSSAAKQLTDVEALISQGANALIILAQDASAIGPAVEKAVAEGIPVVGYDRLIENPDAFYLTFDNKEVGRMQAKAVFDVQPEGNYVFIKGSGADPNADFLFAGQMEVLKEAIDGGKIKNVGEAYTDGWLPANAQKNMEQFLTANNNEVDAVVASNDGTAGGAIAALDAQGLAGSVPVSGQDADHAALNRVALGTQTVSVWKDSRDLGKNAAEIANQLAEGTAMDAIPNVVKWADGPSKVEMNAVFLSPVPVTKDNLDVVIDAGWVSKEVVCQGVTAGSVAACD
;
A
#
# COMPACT_ATOMS: atom_id res chain seq x y z
N MET A 1 -68.89 -47.26 -36.21
CA MET A 1 -68.08 -46.10 -36.63
C MET A 1 -68.17 -45.02 -35.56
N ARG A 2 -67.02 -44.61 -35.00
CA ARG A 2 -66.71 -43.34 -34.30
C ARG A 2 -67.46 -43.08 -32.96
N ASN A 3 -66.76 -43.14 -31.82
CA ASN A 3 -66.04 -42.03 -31.13
C ASN A 3 -67.05 -40.96 -30.65
N PHE A 4 -67.13 -40.57 -29.36
CA PHE A 4 -66.03 -40.01 -28.58
C PHE A 4 -66.28 -40.18 -27.08
N ALA A 5 -65.21 -40.55 -26.39
CA ALA A 5 -65.07 -40.52 -24.95
C ALA A 5 -64.41 -39.20 -24.51
N THR A 6 -64.50 -39.00 -23.19
CA THR A 6 -63.48 -38.40 -22.33
C THR A 6 -63.53 -36.88 -22.12
N ALA A 7 -64.16 -36.56 -20.98
CA ALA A 7 -63.88 -35.40 -20.14
C ALA A 7 -62.45 -35.42 -19.58
N MET A 8 -62.06 -34.31 -18.94
CA MET A 8 -60.79 -34.00 -18.25
C MET A 8 -59.67 -33.47 -19.14
N LEU A 9 -59.43 -32.16 -19.02
CA LEU A 9 -58.10 -31.54 -18.92
C LEU A 9 -58.30 -30.02 -18.73
N ALA A 10 -58.65 -29.62 -17.52
CA ALA A 10 -58.59 -28.23 -17.08
C ALA A 10 -57.90 -28.21 -15.72
N GLY A 11 -56.57 -28.17 -15.72
CA GLY A 11 -55.84 -28.16 -14.45
C GLY A 11 -54.35 -28.43 -14.49
N VAL A 12 -53.60 -28.11 -15.56
CA VAL A 12 -52.12 -28.04 -15.49
C VAL A 12 -51.61 -27.05 -16.55
N ALA A 13 -51.72 -25.75 -16.29
CA ALA A 13 -51.09 -24.76 -17.18
C ALA A 13 -50.69 -23.44 -16.48
N MET A 14 -50.52 -23.44 -15.15
CA MET A 14 -50.23 -22.19 -14.43
C MET A 14 -49.25 -22.36 -13.26
N SER A 15 -48.19 -23.15 -13.46
CA SER A 15 -47.13 -23.34 -12.46
C SER A 15 -45.71 -23.29 -13.04
N LEU A 16 -45.52 -22.83 -14.28
CA LEU A 16 -44.21 -22.83 -14.96
C LEU A 16 -43.66 -21.43 -15.33
N ALA A 17 -44.20 -20.35 -14.76
CA ALA A 17 -43.75 -18.98 -15.07
C ALA A 17 -43.25 -18.18 -13.85
N LEU A 18 -42.81 -18.89 -12.79
CA LEU A 18 -42.10 -18.30 -11.65
C LEU A 18 -40.72 -18.94 -11.50
N SER A 19 -40.04 -19.17 -12.62
CA SER A 19 -38.58 -19.08 -12.65
C SER A 19 -38.23 -17.59 -12.65
N ALA A 20 -38.54 -16.91 -11.54
CA ALA A 20 -37.85 -15.68 -11.23
C ALA A 20 -36.37 -16.03 -11.32
N ALA A 21 -35.64 -15.38 -12.21
CA ALA A 21 -34.20 -15.33 -12.12
C ALA A 21 -33.90 -14.92 -10.69
N ALA A 22 -33.51 -15.88 -9.85
CA ALA A 22 -32.80 -15.56 -8.63
C ALA A 22 -31.54 -14.87 -9.15
N GLN A 23 -31.59 -13.53 -9.23
CA GLN A 23 -30.40 -12.72 -9.27
C GLN A 23 -29.58 -13.26 -8.11
N ALA A 24 -28.48 -13.97 -8.43
CA ALA A 24 -27.52 -14.35 -7.42
C ALA A 24 -27.17 -13.05 -6.71
N GLU A 25 -27.52 -12.96 -5.43
CA GLU A 25 -27.20 -11.80 -4.62
C GLU A 25 -25.68 -11.62 -4.69
N GLY A 26 -25.24 -10.40 -5.01
CA GLY A 26 -23.82 -10.09 -5.19
C GLY A 26 -23.02 -10.54 -3.97
N LYS A 27 -21.78 -10.99 -4.20
CA LYS A 27 -20.88 -11.37 -3.10
C LYS A 27 -20.59 -10.16 -2.22
N ILE A 28 -20.34 -10.40 -0.94
CA ILE A 28 -19.90 -9.37 0.00
C ILE A 28 -18.38 -9.42 0.10
N ILE A 29 -17.70 -8.34 -0.25
CA ILE A 29 -16.25 -8.19 -0.07
C ILE A 29 -16.03 -7.31 1.16
N GLY A 30 -15.42 -7.89 2.20
CA GLY A 30 -15.10 -7.18 3.42
C GLY A 30 -13.69 -6.62 3.40
N VAL A 31 -13.51 -5.37 3.80
CA VAL A 31 -12.19 -4.73 3.87
C VAL A 31 -11.87 -4.28 5.28
N SER A 32 -10.79 -4.83 5.83
CA SER A 32 -10.26 -4.45 7.14
C SER A 32 -9.09 -3.49 6.95
N TRP A 33 -9.33 -2.22 7.25
CA TRP A 33 -8.32 -1.16 7.20
C TRP A 33 -7.57 -1.07 8.52
N SER A 34 -6.25 -0.84 8.48
CA SER A 34 -5.46 -0.55 9.67
C SER A 34 -5.84 0.81 10.26
N ASN A 35 -5.94 1.82 9.40
CA ASN A 35 -6.27 3.22 9.69
C ASN A 35 -6.43 4.01 8.35
N PHE A 36 -6.68 5.32 8.42
CA PHE A 36 -6.73 6.25 7.28
C PHE A 36 -5.85 7.50 7.48
N GLN A 37 -4.69 7.34 8.12
CA GLN A 37 -3.79 8.45 8.44
C GLN A 37 -2.92 8.85 7.25
N GLU A 38 -2.40 7.88 6.50
CA GLU A 38 -1.67 8.12 5.25
C GLU A 38 -2.65 8.46 4.10
N GLU A 39 -2.25 9.41 3.24
CA GLU A 39 -3.11 9.98 2.19
C GLU A 39 -3.62 8.88 1.24
N ARG A 40 -2.74 7.95 0.85
CA ARG A 40 -3.02 6.91 -0.13
C ARG A 40 -4.23 6.04 0.23
N TRP A 41 -4.48 5.74 1.51
CA TRP A 41 -5.49 4.74 1.89
C TRP A 41 -6.90 5.10 1.47
N LYS A 42 -7.22 6.40 1.35
CA LYS A 42 -8.50 6.84 0.80
C LYS A 42 -8.60 6.61 -0.71
N THR A 43 -7.49 6.75 -1.42
CA THR A 43 -7.39 6.45 -2.85
C THR A 43 -7.47 4.93 -3.09
N ASP A 44 -6.76 4.14 -2.28
CA ASP A 44 -6.87 2.68 -2.26
C ASP A 44 -8.33 2.24 -2.02
N GLU A 45 -8.99 2.79 -0.99
CA GLU A 45 -10.40 2.49 -0.68
C GLU A 45 -11.34 2.82 -1.83
N ALA A 46 -11.21 4.01 -2.43
CA ALA A 46 -12.07 4.42 -3.54
C ALA A 46 -11.92 3.47 -4.74
N ALA A 47 -10.70 3.03 -5.05
CA ALA A 47 -10.43 2.09 -6.12
C ALA A 47 -10.98 0.69 -5.83
N ILE A 48 -10.76 0.17 -4.61
CA ILE A 48 -11.31 -1.13 -4.19
C ILE A 48 -12.83 -1.10 -4.28
N LYS A 49 -13.46 -0.10 -3.67
CA LYS A 49 -14.91 0.03 -3.64
C LYS A 49 -15.51 0.10 -5.05
N ALA A 50 -14.94 0.94 -5.92
CA ALA A 50 -15.40 1.08 -7.29
C ALA A 50 -15.31 -0.26 -8.07
N ALA A 51 -14.22 -1.00 -7.92
CA ALA A 51 -14.03 -2.28 -8.60
C ALA A 51 -14.90 -3.41 -8.03
N VAL A 52 -15.15 -3.44 -6.72
CA VAL A 52 -16.12 -4.35 -6.09
C VAL A 52 -17.53 -4.09 -6.62
N GLU A 53 -17.97 -2.82 -6.61
CA GLU A 53 -19.32 -2.44 -7.06
C GLU A 53 -19.51 -2.65 -8.57
N ALA A 54 -18.47 -2.41 -9.39
CA ALA A 54 -18.50 -2.67 -10.82
C ALA A 54 -18.68 -4.16 -11.18
N ALA A 55 -18.24 -5.07 -10.30
CA ALA A 55 -18.47 -6.51 -10.45
C ALA A 55 -19.88 -6.95 -9.99
N GLY A 56 -20.73 -6.02 -9.54
CA GLY A 56 -22.06 -6.33 -8.98
C GLY A 56 -22.01 -6.88 -7.54
N ASN A 57 -20.86 -6.76 -6.88
CA ASN A 57 -20.65 -7.19 -5.50
C ASN A 57 -20.83 -6.02 -4.52
N LYS A 58 -20.92 -6.33 -3.22
CA LYS A 58 -21.15 -5.37 -2.14
C LYS A 58 -19.86 -5.15 -1.35
N TYR A 59 -19.46 -3.89 -1.20
CA TYR A 59 -18.38 -3.47 -0.32
C TYR A 59 -18.89 -3.25 1.11
N ILE A 60 -18.22 -3.86 2.10
CA ILE A 60 -18.34 -3.50 3.52
C ILE A 60 -16.93 -3.29 4.09
N SER A 61 -16.77 -2.43 5.09
CA SER A 61 -15.47 -2.17 5.69
C SER A 61 -15.52 -1.89 7.17
N ALA A 62 -14.35 -2.01 7.79
CA ALA A 62 -14.09 -1.61 9.16
C ALA A 62 -12.70 -0.94 9.25
N ASP A 63 -12.61 0.09 10.09
CA ASP A 63 -11.37 0.85 10.35
C ASP A 63 -10.87 0.52 11.75
N ALA A 64 -9.67 -0.06 11.84
CA ALA A 64 -9.06 -0.45 13.12
C ALA A 64 -8.50 0.72 13.93
N GLN A 65 -8.42 1.92 13.35
CA GLN A 65 -7.96 3.13 14.05
C GLN A 65 -6.60 2.95 14.73
N SER A 66 -5.69 2.27 14.04
CA SER A 66 -4.34 1.92 14.49
C SER A 66 -4.29 0.98 15.71
N SER A 67 -5.38 0.25 16.00
CA SER A 67 -5.43 -0.75 17.08
C SER A 67 -5.54 -2.16 16.53
N ALA A 68 -4.48 -2.96 16.70
CA ALA A 68 -4.49 -4.37 16.30
C ALA A 68 -5.58 -5.17 17.04
N ALA A 69 -5.82 -4.88 18.31
CA ALA A 69 -6.89 -5.52 19.09
C ALA A 69 -8.27 -5.19 18.53
N LYS A 70 -8.48 -3.94 18.08
CA LYS A 70 -9.73 -3.55 17.41
C LYS A 70 -9.83 -4.25 16.05
N GLN A 71 -8.75 -4.32 15.28
CA GLN A 71 -8.73 -4.96 13.98
C GLN A 71 -9.14 -6.44 14.04
N LEU A 72 -8.72 -7.18 15.08
CA LEU A 72 -9.18 -8.54 15.32
C LEU A 72 -10.71 -8.59 15.40
N THR A 73 -11.31 -7.75 16.24
CA THR A 73 -12.79 -7.70 16.38
C THR A 73 -13.49 -7.20 15.12
N ASP A 74 -12.85 -6.31 14.36
CA ASP A 74 -13.38 -5.79 13.10
C ASP A 74 -13.46 -6.89 12.04
N VAL A 75 -12.42 -7.73 11.91
CA VAL A 75 -12.43 -8.87 11.00
C VAL A 75 -13.54 -9.86 11.39
N GLU A 76 -13.71 -10.16 12.67
CA GLU A 76 -14.81 -11.02 13.14
C GLU A 76 -16.20 -10.45 12.80
N ALA A 77 -16.34 -9.12 12.88
CA ALA A 77 -17.57 -8.44 12.50
C ALA A 77 -17.82 -8.51 10.98
N LEU A 78 -16.79 -8.41 10.14
CA LEU A 78 -16.90 -8.56 8.69
C LEU A 78 -17.31 -9.99 8.30
N ILE A 79 -16.71 -10.99 8.95
CA ILE A 79 -17.08 -12.40 8.80
C ILE A 79 -18.56 -12.60 9.19
N SER A 80 -18.97 -12.08 10.35
CA SER A 80 -20.35 -12.19 10.85
C SER A 80 -21.38 -11.47 9.96
N GLN A 81 -20.95 -10.45 9.22
CA GLN A 81 -21.76 -9.74 8.23
C GLN A 81 -21.87 -10.50 6.89
N GLY A 82 -21.27 -11.68 6.78
CA GLY A 82 -21.38 -12.56 5.61
C GLY A 82 -20.36 -12.27 4.51
N ALA A 83 -19.20 -11.71 4.83
CA ALA A 83 -18.12 -11.52 3.87
C ALA A 83 -17.78 -12.84 3.16
N ASN A 84 -17.77 -12.81 1.83
CA ASN A 84 -17.38 -13.93 0.96
C ASN A 84 -15.89 -13.93 0.61
N ALA A 85 -15.21 -12.80 0.77
CA ALA A 85 -13.77 -12.67 0.75
C ALA A 85 -13.38 -11.47 1.63
N LEU A 86 -12.13 -11.49 2.14
CA LEU A 86 -11.57 -10.39 2.92
C LEU A 86 -10.34 -9.80 2.25
N ILE A 87 -10.24 -8.48 2.27
CA ILE A 87 -9.03 -7.71 1.96
C ILE A 87 -8.55 -7.11 3.29
N ILE A 88 -7.31 -7.36 3.69
CA ILE A 88 -6.81 -6.96 5.01
C ILE A 88 -5.50 -6.17 4.85
N LEU A 89 -5.55 -4.89 5.23
CA LEU A 89 -4.36 -4.07 5.46
C LEU A 89 -3.99 -4.20 6.94
N ALA A 90 -2.95 -4.97 7.26
CA ALA A 90 -2.59 -5.22 8.67
C ALA A 90 -2.07 -3.96 9.39
N GLN A 91 -2.54 -3.74 10.62
CA GLN A 91 -1.92 -2.78 11.54
C GLN A 91 -0.62 -3.34 12.14
N ASP A 92 -0.60 -4.64 12.44
CA ASP A 92 0.55 -5.38 12.94
C ASP A 92 0.49 -6.80 12.38
N ALA A 93 1.48 -7.18 11.59
CA ALA A 93 1.45 -8.45 10.87
C ALA A 93 1.39 -9.66 11.82
N SER A 94 2.03 -9.57 12.98
CA SER A 94 2.08 -10.66 13.96
C SER A 94 0.79 -10.78 14.76
N ALA A 95 0.16 -9.65 15.10
CA ALA A 95 -1.04 -9.63 15.93
C ALA A 95 -2.31 -10.05 15.17
N ILE A 96 -2.34 -9.89 13.84
CA ILE A 96 -3.53 -10.15 13.01
C ILE A 96 -3.63 -11.60 12.51
N GLY A 97 -2.56 -12.39 12.65
CA GLY A 97 -2.55 -13.82 12.26
C GLY A 97 -3.80 -14.61 12.68
N PRO A 98 -4.26 -14.55 13.95
CA PRO A 98 -5.45 -15.27 14.40
C PRO A 98 -6.74 -14.92 13.64
N ALA A 99 -6.89 -13.67 13.18
CA ALA A 99 -8.05 -13.26 12.40
C ALA A 99 -8.03 -13.84 10.97
N VAL A 100 -6.83 -13.93 10.37
CA VAL A 100 -6.65 -14.60 9.06
C VAL A 100 -6.94 -16.09 9.18
N GLU A 101 -6.38 -16.75 10.20
CA GLU A 101 -6.63 -18.17 10.46
C GLU A 101 -8.12 -18.47 10.63
N LYS A 102 -8.85 -17.61 11.35
CA LYS A 102 -10.30 -17.75 11.53
C LYS A 102 -11.06 -17.64 10.21
N ALA A 103 -10.76 -16.62 9.39
CA ALA A 103 -11.40 -16.45 8.09
C ALA A 103 -11.18 -17.67 7.17
N VAL A 104 -9.93 -18.14 7.09
CA VAL A 104 -9.55 -19.34 6.32
C VAL A 104 -10.29 -20.58 6.84
N ALA A 105 -10.38 -20.77 8.16
CA ALA A 105 -11.10 -21.89 8.75
C ALA A 105 -12.61 -21.88 8.45
N GLU A 106 -13.19 -20.70 8.21
CA GLU A 106 -14.57 -20.53 7.75
C GLU A 106 -14.72 -20.64 6.22
N GLY A 107 -13.63 -20.90 5.49
CA GLY A 107 -13.62 -20.99 4.04
C GLY A 107 -13.71 -19.65 3.32
N ILE A 108 -13.42 -18.55 4.02
CA ILE A 108 -13.41 -17.19 3.46
C ILE A 108 -11.99 -16.88 2.99
N PRO A 109 -11.75 -16.71 1.66
CA PRO A 109 -10.43 -16.36 1.16
C PRO A 109 -10.00 -14.97 1.63
N VAL A 110 -8.69 -14.84 1.90
CA VAL A 110 -8.07 -13.62 2.40
C VAL A 110 -7.02 -13.10 1.42
N VAL A 111 -7.08 -11.81 1.11
CA VAL A 111 -6.04 -11.06 0.42
C VAL A 111 -5.36 -10.15 1.44
N GLY A 112 -4.11 -10.48 1.80
CA GLY A 112 -3.20 -9.57 2.50
C GLY A 112 -2.83 -8.43 1.56
N TYR A 113 -3.25 -7.22 1.92
CA TYR A 113 -3.19 -6.03 1.09
C TYR A 113 -2.05 -5.11 1.50
N ASP A 114 -1.11 -4.86 0.59
CA ASP A 114 0.07 -4.02 0.71
C ASP A 114 1.07 -4.48 1.77
N ARG A 115 0.63 -4.63 3.03
CA ARG A 115 1.40 -5.13 4.17
C ARG A 115 1.29 -6.63 4.29
N LEU A 116 2.43 -7.29 4.37
CA LEU A 116 2.53 -8.74 4.43
C LEU A 116 1.85 -9.30 5.69
N ILE A 117 1.05 -10.37 5.51
CA ILE A 117 0.56 -11.24 6.57
C ILE A 117 0.91 -12.67 6.18
N GLU A 118 1.91 -13.27 6.82
CA GLU A 118 2.37 -14.61 6.44
C GLU A 118 1.36 -15.69 6.83
N ASN A 119 0.70 -16.28 5.83
CA ASN A 119 -0.16 -17.45 5.98
C ASN A 119 -0.23 -18.18 4.61
N PRO A 120 0.02 -19.49 4.55
CA PRO A 120 0.07 -20.22 3.27
C PRO A 120 -1.29 -20.25 2.53
N ASP A 121 -2.39 -20.05 3.25
CA ASP A 121 -3.76 -20.04 2.74
C ASP A 121 -4.29 -18.61 2.51
N ALA A 122 -3.42 -17.59 2.59
CA ALA A 122 -3.72 -16.21 2.21
C ALA A 122 -2.98 -15.81 0.92
N PHE A 123 -3.60 -14.91 0.16
CA PHE A 123 -2.99 -14.30 -1.02
C PHE A 123 -2.26 -13.01 -0.60
N TYR A 124 -1.10 -12.72 -1.18
CA TYR A 124 -0.38 -11.47 -0.94
C TYR A 124 -0.38 -10.57 -2.18
N LEU A 125 -0.88 -9.35 -2.06
CA LEU A 125 -0.84 -8.37 -3.13
C LEU A 125 -0.14 -7.10 -2.63
N THR A 126 0.92 -6.68 -3.33
CA THR A 126 1.68 -5.49 -2.96
C THR A 126 2.43 -4.92 -4.16
N PHE A 127 3.28 -3.92 -3.92
CA PHE A 127 4.36 -3.53 -4.83
C PHE A 127 5.67 -4.23 -4.46
N ASP A 128 6.67 -4.24 -5.34
CA ASP A 128 8.01 -4.69 -4.98
C ASP A 128 8.67 -3.71 -3.98
N ASN A 129 8.47 -3.96 -2.68
CA ASN A 129 8.94 -3.08 -1.60
C ASN A 129 10.47 -3.03 -1.48
N LYS A 130 11.19 -4.07 -1.92
CA LYS A 130 12.66 -4.00 -1.98
C LYS A 130 13.11 -3.08 -3.09
N GLU A 131 12.48 -3.16 -4.25
CA GLU A 131 12.76 -2.25 -5.35
C GLU A 131 12.44 -0.80 -5.00
N VAL A 132 11.36 -0.55 -4.25
CA VAL A 132 11.12 0.79 -3.70
C VAL A 132 12.29 1.28 -2.84
N GLY A 133 12.78 0.43 -1.94
CA GLY A 133 13.95 0.74 -1.11
C GLY A 133 15.20 1.04 -1.93
N ARG A 134 15.45 0.27 -3.00
CA ARG A 134 16.56 0.53 -3.93
C ARG A 134 16.40 1.89 -4.62
N MET A 135 15.21 2.21 -5.11
CA MET A 135 14.92 3.48 -5.79
C MET A 135 15.10 4.68 -4.84
N GLN A 136 14.65 4.57 -3.59
CA GLN A 136 14.85 5.58 -2.55
C GLN A 136 16.33 5.86 -2.31
N ALA A 137 17.09 4.81 -1.98
CA ALA A 137 18.51 4.93 -1.67
C ALA A 137 19.32 5.40 -2.87
N LYS A 138 19.01 4.90 -4.08
CA LYS A 138 19.70 5.29 -5.30
C LYS A 138 19.55 6.77 -5.60
N ALA A 139 18.34 7.32 -5.51
CA ALA A 139 18.11 8.73 -5.81
C ALA A 139 18.86 9.67 -4.84
N VAL A 140 18.96 9.29 -3.56
CA VAL A 140 19.74 10.02 -2.55
C VAL A 140 21.24 9.87 -2.80
N PHE A 141 21.70 8.64 -3.07
CA PHE A 141 23.11 8.34 -3.34
C PHE A 141 23.68 9.04 -4.58
N ASP A 142 22.89 9.12 -5.65
CA ASP A 142 23.29 9.78 -6.88
C ASP A 142 23.55 11.29 -6.68
N VAL A 143 22.87 11.91 -5.71
CA VAL A 143 23.05 13.34 -5.35
C VAL A 143 24.15 13.52 -4.29
N GLN A 144 24.25 12.61 -3.32
CA GLN A 144 25.18 12.71 -2.19
C GLN A 144 25.93 11.38 -1.96
N PRO A 145 26.97 11.06 -2.75
CA PRO A 145 27.59 9.73 -2.74
C PRO A 145 28.43 9.41 -1.49
N GLU A 146 28.72 10.42 -0.65
CA GLU A 146 29.59 10.32 0.51
C GLU A 146 29.02 11.14 1.68
N GLY A 147 29.42 10.83 2.90
CA GLY A 147 29.07 11.59 4.10
C GLY A 147 28.23 10.85 5.13
N ASN A 148 27.63 11.60 6.04
CA ASN A 148 26.86 11.12 7.17
C ASN A 148 25.39 10.93 6.78
N TYR A 149 24.95 9.67 6.77
CA TYR A 149 23.59 9.27 6.43
C TYR A 149 22.79 8.95 7.68
N VAL A 150 21.51 9.30 7.68
CA VAL A 150 20.53 8.83 8.65
C VAL A 150 19.36 8.11 7.99
N PHE A 151 18.78 7.15 8.69
CA PHE A 151 17.71 6.30 8.18
C PHE A 151 16.44 6.48 9.02
N ILE A 152 15.40 7.03 8.39
CA ILE A 152 14.07 7.16 8.99
C ILE A 152 13.22 6.02 8.44
N LYS A 153 13.23 4.89 9.15
CA LYS A 153 12.50 3.68 8.78
C LYS A 153 10.99 3.85 9.06
N GLY A 154 10.20 2.94 8.54
CA GLY A 154 8.77 2.82 8.83
C GLY A 154 8.46 2.27 10.23
N SER A 155 7.25 1.76 10.42
CA SER A 155 6.87 1.11 11.68
C SER A 155 7.48 -0.30 11.79
N GLY A 156 8.03 -0.64 12.96
CA GLY A 156 8.56 -1.98 13.22
C GLY A 156 7.50 -3.10 13.30
N ALA A 157 6.21 -2.76 13.36
CA ALA A 157 5.10 -3.71 13.29
C ALA A 157 4.71 -4.08 11.84
N ASP A 158 5.29 -3.39 10.86
CA ASP A 158 5.03 -3.54 9.44
C ASP A 158 6.27 -4.14 8.74
N PRO A 159 6.20 -5.38 8.25
CA PRO A 159 7.32 -6.01 7.54
C PRO A 159 7.82 -5.20 6.33
N ASN A 160 7.00 -4.33 5.73
CA ASN A 160 7.42 -3.48 4.62
C ASN A 160 8.54 -2.51 5.01
N ALA A 161 8.59 -2.04 6.26
CA ALA A 161 9.67 -1.19 6.74
C ALA A 161 11.05 -1.89 6.59
N ASP A 162 11.09 -3.20 6.84
CA ASP A 162 12.31 -3.99 6.72
C ASP A 162 12.63 -4.35 5.27
N PHE A 163 11.62 -4.61 4.43
CA PHE A 163 11.85 -4.80 2.98
C PHE A 163 12.43 -3.55 2.32
N LEU A 164 11.88 -2.38 2.65
CA LEU A 164 12.38 -1.09 2.19
C LEU A 164 13.83 -0.89 2.65
N PHE A 165 14.10 -1.05 3.94
CA PHE A 165 15.45 -0.89 4.48
C PHE A 165 16.44 -1.89 3.87
N ALA A 166 16.04 -3.14 3.65
CA ALA A 166 16.87 -4.13 2.97
C ALA A 166 17.21 -3.68 1.54
N GLY A 167 16.23 -3.20 0.77
CA GLY A 167 16.46 -2.64 -0.56
C GLY A 167 17.38 -1.43 -0.55
N GLN A 168 17.23 -0.54 0.45
CA GLN A 168 18.12 0.60 0.63
C GLN A 168 19.57 0.15 0.89
N MET A 169 19.75 -0.86 1.74
CA MET A 169 21.07 -1.42 2.05
C MET A 169 21.71 -2.12 0.85
N GLU A 170 20.94 -2.77 -0.02
CA GLU A 170 21.48 -3.37 -1.25
C GLU A 170 22.18 -2.33 -2.15
N VAL A 171 21.75 -1.07 -2.12
CA VAL A 171 22.39 0.04 -2.86
C VAL A 171 23.57 0.64 -2.11
N LEU A 172 23.41 0.88 -0.80
CA LEU A 172 24.38 1.68 -0.03
C LEU A 172 25.51 0.87 0.59
N LYS A 173 25.36 -0.46 0.67
CA LYS A 173 26.27 -1.33 1.43
C LYS A 173 27.73 -1.20 1.02
N GLU A 174 28.03 -1.14 -0.28
CA GLU A 174 29.42 -1.01 -0.74
C GLU A 174 30.06 0.31 -0.27
N ALA A 175 29.34 1.42 -0.36
CA ALA A 175 29.82 2.72 0.09
C ALA A 175 29.94 2.81 1.62
N ILE A 176 29.05 2.13 2.35
CA ILE A 176 29.11 2.03 3.82
C ILE A 176 30.31 1.18 4.25
N ASP A 177 30.47 -0.02 3.70
CA ASP A 177 31.57 -0.94 4.02
C ASP A 177 32.93 -0.33 3.64
N GLY A 178 32.97 0.45 2.55
CA GLY A 178 34.14 1.21 2.12
C GLY A 178 34.40 2.50 2.90
N GLY A 179 33.52 2.89 3.83
CA GLY A 179 33.66 4.06 4.69
C GLY A 179 33.38 5.41 4.01
N LYS A 180 32.86 5.42 2.78
CA LYS A 180 32.42 6.64 2.09
C LYS A 180 31.15 7.21 2.69
N ILE A 181 30.24 6.32 3.08
CA ILE A 181 29.02 6.66 3.80
C ILE A 181 29.17 6.18 5.24
N LYS A 182 28.83 7.04 6.19
CA LYS A 182 28.73 6.68 7.60
C LYS A 182 27.27 6.72 8.00
N ASN A 183 26.73 5.60 8.46
CA ASN A 183 25.44 5.60 9.16
C ASN A 183 25.63 6.26 10.53
N VAL A 184 25.01 7.42 10.73
CA VAL A 184 25.08 8.20 11.97
C VAL A 184 23.77 8.22 12.76
N GLY A 185 22.78 7.44 12.34
CA GLY A 185 21.50 7.31 13.04
C GLY A 185 20.49 6.50 12.25
N GLU A 186 19.78 5.61 12.92
CA GLU A 186 18.63 4.91 12.36
C GLU A 186 17.56 4.69 13.43
N ALA A 187 16.29 4.83 13.03
CA ALA A 187 15.16 4.56 13.92
C ALA A 187 13.95 4.07 13.13
N TYR A 188 13.20 3.15 13.74
CA TYR A 188 11.81 2.91 13.35
C TYR A 188 10.94 4.10 13.75
N THR A 189 9.91 4.34 12.95
CA THR A 189 8.91 5.39 13.17
C THR A 189 7.58 4.74 13.49
N ASP A 190 7.24 4.68 14.78
CA ASP A 190 5.99 4.07 15.25
C ASP A 190 4.78 4.65 14.52
N GLY A 191 3.97 3.74 13.95
CA GLY A 191 2.76 4.09 13.20
C GLY A 191 2.99 4.90 11.92
N TRP A 192 4.22 4.94 11.38
CA TRP A 192 4.57 5.78 10.23
C TRP A 192 4.30 7.28 10.45
N LEU A 193 4.21 7.71 11.72
CA LEU A 193 3.74 9.04 12.08
C LEU A 193 4.77 10.13 11.76
N PRO A 194 4.40 11.18 11.01
CA PRO A 194 5.30 12.30 10.71
C PRO A 194 5.91 12.95 11.96
N ALA A 195 5.14 13.10 13.04
CA ALA A 195 5.61 13.67 14.29
C ALA A 195 6.72 12.83 14.96
N ASN A 196 6.64 11.49 14.84
CA ASN A 196 7.68 10.61 15.36
C ASN A 196 8.94 10.68 14.49
N ALA A 197 8.77 10.76 13.15
CA ALA A 197 9.89 10.95 12.23
C ALA A 197 10.62 12.28 12.47
N GLN A 198 9.88 13.36 12.70
CA GLN A 198 10.45 14.66 13.07
C GLN A 198 11.29 14.55 14.34
N LYS A 199 10.74 13.95 15.40
CA LYS A 199 11.45 13.74 16.67
C LYS A 199 12.72 12.89 16.48
N ASN A 200 12.64 11.81 15.70
CA ASN A 200 13.79 10.96 15.38
C ASN A 200 14.88 11.78 14.67
N MET A 201 14.50 12.58 13.68
CA MET A 201 15.44 13.44 12.95
C MET A 201 16.07 14.52 13.84
N GLU A 202 15.29 15.19 14.69
CA GLU A 202 15.79 16.18 15.66
C GLU A 202 16.85 15.57 16.60
N GLN A 203 16.64 14.32 17.04
CA GLN A 203 17.60 13.59 17.86
C GLN A 203 18.89 13.31 17.10
N PHE A 204 18.80 12.87 15.84
CA PHE A 204 19.99 12.61 15.01
C PHE A 204 20.76 13.87 14.67
N LEU A 205 20.07 14.98 14.34
CA LEU A 205 20.69 16.28 14.14
C LEU A 205 21.44 16.74 15.39
N THR A 206 20.79 16.65 16.56
CA THR A 206 21.43 17.02 17.84
C THR A 206 22.65 16.14 18.14
N ALA A 207 22.53 14.81 17.98
CA ALA A 207 23.60 13.87 18.29
C ALA A 207 24.83 14.04 17.37
N ASN A 208 24.62 14.54 16.16
CA ASN A 208 25.66 14.73 15.15
C ASN A 208 26.02 16.20 14.91
N ASN A 209 25.61 17.12 15.79
CA ASN A 209 25.88 18.57 15.65
C ASN A 209 25.47 19.13 14.27
N ASN A 210 24.32 18.69 13.75
CA ASN A 210 23.80 19.00 12.41
C ASN A 210 24.67 18.49 11.24
N GLU A 211 25.71 17.68 11.48
CA GLU A 211 26.53 17.02 10.46
C GLU A 211 25.80 15.80 9.88
N VAL A 212 24.69 16.04 9.18
CA VAL A 212 23.93 15.03 8.43
C VAL A 212 23.86 15.46 6.98
N ASP A 213 24.40 14.62 6.10
CA ASP A 213 24.54 14.91 4.67
C ASP A 213 23.40 14.31 3.85
N ALA A 214 22.72 13.27 4.33
CA ALA A 214 21.58 12.68 3.63
C ALA A 214 20.59 11.99 4.58
N VAL A 215 19.31 11.97 4.19
CA VAL A 215 18.24 11.26 4.89
C VAL A 215 17.59 10.25 3.96
N VAL A 216 17.65 8.97 4.32
CA VAL A 216 16.89 7.91 3.65
C VAL A 216 15.62 7.66 4.46
N ALA A 217 14.53 8.36 4.11
CA ALA A 217 13.21 8.18 4.71
C ALA A 217 12.34 7.22 3.88
N SER A 218 11.60 6.36 4.57
CA SER A 218 10.89 5.23 3.97
C SER A 218 9.53 5.57 3.34
N ASN A 219 8.90 6.70 3.66
CA ASN A 219 7.72 7.21 2.95
C ASN A 219 7.56 8.73 3.05
N ASP A 220 6.56 9.29 2.36
CA ASP A 220 6.38 10.74 2.25
C ASP A 220 5.93 11.43 3.54
N GLY A 221 5.15 10.74 4.38
CA GLY A 221 4.79 11.23 5.71
C GLY A 221 6.01 11.35 6.63
N THR A 222 6.85 10.32 6.68
CA THR A 222 8.09 10.34 7.48
C THR A 222 9.14 11.29 6.91
N ALA A 223 9.25 11.39 5.58
CA ALA A 223 10.07 12.39 4.91
C ALA A 223 9.63 13.82 5.26
N GLY A 224 8.33 14.10 5.26
CA GLY A 224 7.78 15.40 5.67
C GLY A 224 8.16 15.78 7.10
N GLY A 225 8.11 14.82 8.04
CA GLY A 225 8.57 15.02 9.42
C GLY A 225 10.08 15.32 9.50
N ALA A 226 10.90 14.55 8.79
CA ALA A 226 12.34 14.76 8.74
C ALA A 226 12.73 16.12 8.11
N ILE A 227 12.04 16.52 7.03
CA ILE A 227 12.23 17.82 6.37
C ILE A 227 11.87 18.97 7.31
N ALA A 228 10.81 18.86 8.12
CA ALA A 228 10.48 19.88 9.11
C ALA A 228 11.60 20.07 10.15
N ALA A 229 12.24 18.98 10.60
CA ALA A 229 13.38 19.05 11.51
C ALA A 229 14.62 19.69 10.83
N LEU A 230 14.87 19.35 9.56
CA LEU A 230 15.94 19.96 8.76
C LEU A 230 15.71 21.46 8.53
N ASP A 231 14.48 21.86 8.21
CA ASP A 231 14.10 23.26 7.97
C ASP A 231 14.33 24.12 9.23
N ALA A 232 14.01 23.59 10.41
CA ALA A 232 14.27 24.25 11.69
C ALA A 232 15.77 24.53 11.96
N GLN A 233 16.67 23.82 11.27
CA GLN A 233 18.12 24.03 11.31
C GLN A 233 18.67 24.75 10.06
N GLY A 234 17.80 25.17 9.13
CA GLY A 234 18.20 25.81 7.88
C GLY A 234 18.83 24.85 6.86
N LEU A 235 18.54 23.54 6.96
CA LEU A 235 19.14 22.48 6.13
C LEU A 235 18.20 21.95 5.03
N ALA A 236 16.92 22.30 5.05
CA ALA A 236 15.96 21.87 4.02
C ALA A 236 16.42 22.32 2.62
N GLY A 237 16.36 21.40 1.66
CA GLY A 237 16.83 21.61 0.29
C GLY A 237 18.36 21.53 0.10
N SER A 238 19.15 21.50 1.18
CA SER A 238 20.59 21.21 1.10
C SER A 238 20.89 19.73 1.39
N VAL A 239 20.10 19.12 2.28
CA VAL A 239 20.19 17.69 2.60
C VAL A 239 19.19 16.91 1.74
N PRO A 240 19.62 15.98 0.86
CA PRO A 240 18.70 15.12 0.11
C PRO A 240 17.89 14.20 1.03
N VAL A 241 16.61 14.02 0.68
CA VAL A 241 15.63 13.25 1.44
C VAL A 241 14.81 12.37 0.48
N SER A 242 14.80 11.04 0.70
CA SER A 242 13.92 10.12 -0.04
C SER A 242 12.50 10.07 0.52
N GLY A 243 11.57 9.48 -0.24
CA GLY A 243 10.20 9.22 0.18
C GLY A 243 9.53 8.15 -0.70
N GLN A 244 8.23 7.96 -0.50
CA GLN A 244 7.38 6.98 -1.18
C GLN A 244 5.92 7.40 -1.04
N ASP A 245 5.10 6.98 -2.00
CA ASP A 245 3.64 7.08 -2.11
C ASP A 245 3.18 8.21 -3.05
N ALA A 246 4.07 9.16 -3.33
CA ALA A 246 3.80 10.34 -4.14
C ALA A 246 2.63 11.16 -3.59
N ASP A 247 2.58 11.34 -2.27
CA ASP A 247 1.62 12.22 -1.61
C ASP A 247 1.69 13.61 -2.26
N HIS A 248 0.54 14.28 -2.39
CA HIS A 248 0.47 15.54 -3.14
C HIS A 248 1.45 16.60 -2.61
N ALA A 249 1.58 16.67 -1.27
CA ALA A 249 2.53 17.55 -0.62
C ALA A 249 4.00 17.16 -0.87
N ALA A 250 4.30 15.87 -1.03
CA ALA A 250 5.65 15.39 -1.33
C ALA A 250 6.06 15.71 -2.77
N LEU A 251 5.15 15.54 -3.72
CA LEU A 251 5.40 15.92 -5.12
C LEU A 251 5.68 17.42 -5.25
N ASN A 252 4.99 18.26 -4.46
CA ASN A 252 5.33 19.67 -4.37
C ASN A 252 6.72 19.90 -3.74
N ARG A 253 7.09 19.19 -2.67
CA ARG A 253 8.45 19.25 -2.10
C ARG A 253 9.53 18.81 -3.09
N VAL A 254 9.25 17.80 -3.92
CA VAL A 254 10.12 17.37 -5.03
C VAL A 254 10.30 18.49 -6.05
N ALA A 255 9.22 19.17 -6.44
CA ALA A 255 9.29 20.31 -7.35
C ALA A 255 10.08 21.50 -6.75
N LEU A 256 9.90 21.76 -5.45
CA LEU A 256 10.62 22.79 -4.69
C LEU A 256 12.09 22.41 -4.38
N GLY A 257 12.46 21.14 -4.55
CA GLY A 257 13.81 20.63 -4.27
C GLY A 257 14.10 20.38 -2.79
N THR A 258 13.10 20.38 -1.91
CA THR A 258 13.26 20.06 -0.49
C THR A 258 13.13 18.56 -0.19
N GLN A 259 12.64 17.78 -1.17
CA GLN A 259 12.64 16.32 -1.17
C GLN A 259 13.24 15.84 -2.50
N THR A 260 14.08 14.81 -2.47
CA THR A 260 14.85 14.36 -3.66
C THR A 260 14.03 13.47 -4.58
N VAL A 261 13.26 12.57 -3.97
CA VAL A 261 12.44 11.58 -4.69
C VAL A 261 11.20 11.26 -3.86
N SER A 262 10.11 10.93 -4.54
CA SER A 262 9.08 10.06 -3.98
C SER A 262 8.89 8.88 -4.91
N VAL A 263 8.93 7.67 -4.37
CA VAL A 263 8.65 6.47 -5.17
C VAL A 263 7.14 6.28 -5.25
N TRP A 264 6.58 6.57 -6.41
CA TRP A 264 5.16 6.44 -6.69
C TRP A 264 4.76 4.98 -6.82
N LYS A 265 3.70 4.65 -6.08
CA LYS A 265 2.96 3.40 -6.13
C LYS A 265 1.53 3.78 -6.45
N ASP A 266 1.06 3.55 -7.67
CA ASP A 266 -0.30 3.93 -8.04
C ASP A 266 -1.33 3.10 -7.26
N SER A 267 -1.84 3.66 -6.17
CA SER A 267 -2.79 2.98 -5.30
C SER A 267 -4.12 2.68 -5.97
N ARG A 268 -4.44 3.35 -7.09
CA ARG A 268 -5.61 3.04 -7.91
C ARG A 268 -5.47 1.65 -8.52
N ASP A 269 -4.28 1.34 -9.03
CA ASP A 269 -3.98 0.04 -9.62
C ASP A 269 -3.94 -1.06 -8.56
N LEU A 270 -3.30 -0.81 -7.41
CA LEU A 270 -3.27 -1.79 -6.33
C LEU A 270 -4.67 -2.09 -5.78
N GLY A 271 -5.46 -1.05 -5.51
CA GLY A 271 -6.82 -1.20 -4.99
C GLY A 271 -7.74 -1.92 -5.99
N LYS A 272 -7.63 -1.59 -7.28
CA LYS A 272 -8.35 -2.31 -8.33
C LYS A 272 -7.97 -3.79 -8.38
N ASN A 273 -6.67 -4.12 -8.37
CA ASN A 273 -6.19 -5.51 -8.37
C ASN A 273 -6.69 -6.26 -7.13
N ALA A 274 -6.69 -5.63 -5.96
CA ALA A 274 -7.18 -6.27 -4.73
C ALA A 274 -8.66 -6.65 -4.83
N ALA A 275 -9.49 -5.75 -5.33
CA ALA A 275 -10.91 -6.03 -5.57
C ALA A 275 -11.10 -7.13 -6.61
N GLU A 276 -10.39 -7.08 -7.74
CA GLU A 276 -10.47 -8.10 -8.79
C GLU A 276 -10.06 -9.49 -8.30
N ILE A 277 -9.00 -9.57 -7.48
CA ILE A 277 -8.55 -10.82 -6.87
C ILE A 277 -9.58 -11.30 -5.84
N ALA A 278 -10.02 -10.44 -4.92
CA ALA A 278 -10.99 -10.81 -3.90
C ALA A 278 -12.33 -11.28 -4.52
N ASN A 279 -12.80 -10.63 -5.58
CA ASN A 279 -13.98 -11.05 -6.34
C ASN A 279 -13.80 -12.45 -6.95
N GLN A 280 -12.68 -12.70 -7.66
CA GLN A 280 -12.40 -14.00 -8.25
C GLN A 280 -12.31 -15.11 -7.19
N LEU A 281 -11.67 -14.84 -6.05
CA LEU A 281 -11.58 -15.79 -4.95
C LEU A 281 -12.96 -16.05 -4.31
N ALA A 282 -13.80 -15.02 -4.13
CA ALA A 282 -15.18 -15.17 -3.64
C ALA A 282 -16.09 -15.98 -4.58
N GLU A 283 -15.73 -16.06 -5.86
CA GLU A 283 -16.37 -16.89 -6.89
C GLU A 283 -15.80 -18.32 -6.94
N GLY A 284 -14.76 -18.61 -6.15
CA GLY A 284 -14.14 -19.94 -6.04
C GLY A 284 -12.96 -20.17 -6.99
N THR A 285 -12.42 -19.11 -7.59
CA THR A 285 -11.16 -19.19 -8.36
C THR A 285 -10.03 -19.60 -7.43
N ALA A 286 -9.20 -20.56 -7.85
CA ALA A 286 -8.03 -20.95 -7.08
C ALA A 286 -6.97 -19.83 -7.08
N MET A 287 -6.23 -19.66 -5.98
CA MET A 287 -5.22 -18.60 -5.86
C MET A 287 -4.11 -18.69 -6.92
N ASP A 288 -3.72 -19.89 -7.33
CA ASP A 288 -2.71 -20.12 -8.37
C ASP A 288 -3.23 -19.94 -9.80
N ALA A 289 -4.55 -19.73 -9.97
CA ALA A 289 -5.18 -19.37 -11.23
C ALA A 289 -5.33 -17.85 -11.41
N ILE A 290 -5.00 -17.05 -10.39
CA ILE A 290 -5.02 -15.59 -10.48
C ILE A 290 -3.95 -15.12 -11.48
N PRO A 291 -4.27 -14.17 -12.40
CA PRO A 291 -3.30 -13.65 -13.34
C PRO A 291 -2.05 -13.07 -12.67
N ASN A 292 -0.88 -13.32 -13.25
CA ASN A 292 0.44 -12.83 -12.79
C ASN A 292 0.88 -13.33 -11.41
N VAL A 293 0.20 -14.34 -10.85
CA VAL A 293 0.59 -14.92 -9.56
C VAL A 293 1.96 -15.59 -9.64
N VAL A 294 2.74 -15.41 -8.57
CA VAL A 294 3.99 -16.11 -8.33
C VAL A 294 3.94 -16.82 -6.98
N LYS A 295 4.74 -17.88 -6.83
CA LYS A 295 5.07 -18.43 -5.51
C LYS A 295 6.19 -17.60 -4.90
N TRP A 296 5.98 -17.13 -3.68
CA TRP A 296 6.91 -16.23 -3.01
C TRP A 296 7.07 -16.63 -1.54
N ALA A 297 8.32 -16.69 -1.06
CA ALA A 297 8.63 -17.13 0.30
C ALA A 297 9.72 -16.26 0.96
N ASP A 298 9.89 -15.02 0.49
CA ASP A 298 10.94 -14.12 1.02
C ASP A 298 10.52 -13.33 2.25
N GLY A 299 9.38 -13.67 2.86
CA GLY A 299 8.92 -13.13 4.14
C GLY A 299 9.87 -13.42 5.31
N PRO A 300 9.65 -12.76 6.47
CA PRO A 300 10.43 -13.00 7.69
C PRO A 300 10.42 -14.48 8.14
N SER A 301 9.26 -15.13 8.09
CA SER A 301 9.06 -16.53 8.52
C SER A 301 9.21 -17.54 7.39
N LYS A 302 9.51 -17.07 6.17
CA LYS A 302 9.70 -17.90 4.97
C LYS A 302 8.49 -18.78 4.62
N VAL A 303 7.29 -18.28 4.90
CA VAL A 303 6.05 -18.94 4.47
C VAL A 303 5.89 -18.76 2.96
N GLU A 304 5.75 -19.86 2.22
CA GLU A 304 5.43 -19.79 0.80
C GLU A 304 3.97 -19.36 0.61
N MET A 305 3.76 -18.30 -0.18
CA MET A 305 2.46 -17.70 -0.46
C MET A 305 2.26 -17.52 -1.97
N ASN A 306 0.99 -17.44 -2.39
CA ASN A 306 0.64 -16.90 -3.70
C ASN A 306 0.70 -15.38 -3.63
N ALA A 307 1.47 -14.75 -4.53
CA ALA A 307 1.68 -13.32 -4.51
C ALA A 307 1.58 -12.66 -5.88
N VAL A 308 1.19 -11.39 -5.90
CA VAL A 308 1.32 -10.48 -7.05
C VAL A 308 2.07 -9.24 -6.59
N PHE A 309 3.06 -8.85 -7.38
CA PHE A 309 3.88 -7.65 -7.16
C PHE A 309 3.66 -6.67 -8.31
N LEU A 310 3.22 -5.46 -7.98
CA LEU A 310 3.17 -4.34 -8.91
C LEU A 310 4.51 -3.58 -8.93
N SER A 311 4.79 -2.91 -10.03
CA SER A 311 6.03 -2.15 -10.21
C SER A 311 5.90 -0.72 -9.69
N PRO A 312 6.83 -0.24 -8.85
CA PRO A 312 6.88 1.16 -8.43
C PRO A 312 7.57 2.04 -9.49
N VAL A 313 7.42 3.37 -9.38
CA VAL A 313 8.06 4.36 -10.28
C VAL A 313 8.72 5.46 -9.44
N PRO A 314 10.03 5.72 -9.57
CA PRO A 314 10.66 6.83 -8.87
C PRO A 314 10.26 8.16 -9.54
N VAL A 315 9.73 9.09 -8.75
CA VAL A 315 9.37 10.44 -9.20
C VAL A 315 10.36 11.43 -8.60
N THR A 316 11.17 12.02 -9.46
CA THR A 316 12.11 13.10 -9.16
C THR A 316 11.64 14.38 -9.85
N LYS A 317 12.37 15.47 -9.63
CA LYS A 317 12.11 16.75 -10.28
C LYS A 317 12.11 16.67 -11.81
N ASP A 318 12.83 15.72 -12.39
CA ASP A 318 13.01 15.58 -13.85
C ASP A 318 11.83 14.90 -14.55
N ASN A 319 10.96 14.19 -13.84
CA ASN A 319 9.86 13.40 -14.41
C ASN A 319 8.52 13.57 -13.68
N LEU A 320 8.28 14.73 -13.05
CA LEU A 320 7.01 15.05 -12.37
C LEU A 320 5.78 14.98 -13.29
N ASP A 321 5.97 15.09 -14.61
CA ASP A 321 4.93 14.93 -15.61
C ASP A 321 4.28 13.54 -15.56
N VAL A 322 5.01 12.48 -15.18
CA VAL A 322 4.45 11.11 -15.14
C VAL A 322 3.21 10.98 -14.25
N VAL A 323 3.20 11.65 -13.10
CA VAL A 323 2.07 11.64 -12.15
C VAL A 323 0.99 12.65 -12.53
N ILE A 324 1.37 13.77 -13.17
CA ILE A 324 0.43 14.78 -13.65
C ILE A 324 -0.38 14.22 -14.82
N ASP A 325 0.29 13.65 -15.82
CA ASP A 325 -0.32 13.08 -17.03
C ASP A 325 -1.17 11.86 -16.70
N ALA A 326 -0.79 11.09 -15.67
CA ALA A 326 -1.60 9.99 -15.13
C ALA A 326 -2.83 10.46 -14.33
N GLY A 327 -3.02 11.78 -14.15
CA GLY A 327 -4.12 12.36 -13.38
C GLY A 327 -4.09 12.01 -11.90
N TRP A 328 -2.91 11.67 -11.35
CA TRP A 328 -2.73 11.39 -9.93
C TRP A 328 -2.85 12.66 -9.08
N VAL A 329 -2.31 13.76 -9.59
CA VAL A 329 -2.32 15.09 -8.96
C VAL A 329 -2.41 16.16 -10.04
N SER A 330 -2.99 17.32 -9.70
CA SER A 330 -3.03 18.45 -10.63
C SER A 330 -1.67 19.16 -10.73
N LYS A 331 -1.36 19.71 -11.92
CA LYS A 331 -0.18 20.56 -12.12
C LYS A 331 -0.13 21.75 -11.14
N GLU A 332 -1.28 22.35 -10.84
CA GLU A 332 -1.37 23.47 -9.89
C GLU A 332 -0.86 23.10 -8.50
N VAL A 333 -1.24 21.92 -8.00
CA VAL A 333 -0.79 21.41 -6.69
C VAL A 333 0.70 21.10 -6.70
N VAL A 334 1.20 20.39 -7.73
CA VAL A 334 2.63 20.05 -7.83
C VAL A 334 3.49 21.30 -7.91
N CYS A 335 3.07 22.30 -8.70
CA CYS A 335 3.89 23.45 -9.03
C CYS A 335 3.67 24.67 -8.12
N GLN A 336 2.92 24.51 -7.03
CA GLN A 336 2.67 25.58 -6.08
C GLN A 336 4.00 26.12 -5.50
N GLY A 337 4.25 27.41 -5.67
CA GLY A 337 5.46 28.08 -5.14
C GLY A 337 6.75 27.80 -5.91
N VAL A 338 6.71 27.03 -7.00
CA VAL A 338 7.87 26.74 -7.84
C VAL A 338 8.27 27.98 -8.64
N THR A 339 9.57 28.26 -8.72
CA THR A 339 10.09 29.36 -9.55
C THR A 339 9.92 29.01 -11.03
N ALA A 340 9.34 29.93 -11.81
CA ALA A 340 9.15 29.75 -13.25
C ALA A 340 10.47 29.43 -13.96
N GLY A 341 10.47 28.47 -14.89
CA GLY A 341 11.64 28.00 -15.63
C GLY A 341 12.57 27.06 -14.85
N SER A 342 12.25 26.71 -13.60
CA SER A 342 13.12 25.88 -12.74
C SER A 342 12.76 24.39 -12.73
N VAL A 343 11.56 24.02 -13.20
CA VAL A 343 11.04 22.65 -13.24
C VAL A 343 10.25 22.51 -14.53
N ALA A 344 10.67 21.64 -15.45
CA ALA A 344 10.06 21.50 -16.77
C ALA A 344 8.55 21.16 -16.71
N ALA A 345 8.14 20.30 -15.76
CA ALA A 345 6.73 19.96 -15.57
C ALA A 345 5.85 21.15 -15.13
N CYS A 346 6.47 22.24 -14.64
CA CYS A 346 5.79 23.43 -14.14
C CYS A 346 5.67 24.57 -15.16
N ASP A 347 6.34 24.47 -16.31
CA ASP A 347 6.37 25.50 -17.34
C ASP A 347 5.23 25.38 -18.38
#